data_AF-A0A930ZA21-F1
#
_entry.id   AF-A0A930ZA21-F1
#
_cell.length_a   1.000
_cell.length_b   1.000
_cell.length_c   1.000
_cell.angle_alpha   90.00
_cell.angle_beta   90.00
_cell.angle_gamma   90.00
#
_symmetry.space_group_name_H-M   'P 1'
#
loop_
_entity.id
_entity.type
_entity.pdbx_description
1 polymer ?
#
loop_
_entity_poly.entity_id
_entity_poly.type
_entity_poly.pdbx_seq_one_letter_code
_entity_poly.pdbx_strand_id
1 'polypeptide(L)'
;MLRIAICIKQIPLVEDANFDPATKTIKRDGPAVISSFDLRAISLAVSLKAKTEVETTVITMGPPQARTALEEAIAMGIDRGVHLEDRAFAGSDTLATARALALWIKRESFDLVLLGKYTLDAETGQVGPELAEFLGIAQITGARKLEIDGRMLKAERESDEGWDEIECAMPALVTCAERLAQPIRLKPADREACKGRPIISVRAADLDSDAARFGFAGSPTAVNDLYFQETKKTTCRMIDASDPARACRELIAALDEAGALRPDDKQRPPISPATRIPVNGKDVWVACETNLEGEITRVSLELLSCGDRLASKLGGALIAVGFPGSIARHAALLAGYGADRVIAIDSPELASYTPEAAAEAFAALIADRRPWGLLLPASERGRDWGPRLAARLGLGLTGDAIGIELDDQNRMVALKPAFGGNVIAPILSSTYPQMATVRSGMLELAQPSIARTAETTIVRPKLSAPKSRLIKEHSNLDPSLMPLEGAEVIVGVGVGVNTPEGIELCKELARTIKAGMCATRRVTDLGLLPRQLQVGLTGKAIDARLYFAIGIRGQPNHTVGIKRVRTMVAINKDPESVIFELASFGLVGDFNVLVPALTDAFRLRMGV
;
A
#
# COMPACT_ATOMS: atom_id res chain seq x y z
N MET A 1 0.87 -35.82 -5.64
CA MET A 1 0.60 -34.94 -4.49
C MET A 1 1.35 -33.61 -4.55
N LEU A 2 0.62 -32.49 -4.52
CA LEU A 2 1.14 -31.13 -4.37
C LEU A 2 1.33 -30.80 -2.88
N ARG A 3 2.44 -30.16 -2.48
CA ARG A 3 2.67 -29.75 -1.08
C ARG A 3 2.56 -28.23 -0.93
N ILE A 4 1.64 -27.77 -0.09
CA ILE A 4 1.37 -26.35 0.14
C ILE A 4 1.72 -25.94 1.57
N ALA A 5 2.55 -24.90 1.71
CA ALA A 5 2.75 -24.20 2.98
C ALA A 5 1.84 -22.96 3.04
N ILE A 6 1.17 -22.75 4.17
CA ILE A 6 0.30 -21.59 4.41
C ILE A 6 0.87 -20.80 5.59
N CYS A 7 1.48 -19.65 5.33
CA CYS A 7 1.98 -18.79 6.40
C CYS A 7 0.84 -17.88 6.89
N ILE A 8 0.62 -17.85 8.20
CA ILE A 8 -0.43 -17.03 8.81
C ILE A 8 0.12 -16.19 9.96
N LYS A 9 -0.51 -15.04 10.21
CA LYS A 9 -0.26 -14.18 11.35
C LYS A 9 -1.57 -13.89 12.10
N GLN A 10 -1.49 -13.97 13.42
CA GLN A 10 -2.53 -13.48 14.30
C GLN A 10 -2.35 -11.96 14.51
N ILE A 11 -3.44 -11.21 14.42
CA ILE A 11 -3.46 -9.76 14.63
C ILE A 11 -4.48 -9.38 15.70
N PRO A 12 -4.25 -8.31 16.46
CA PRO A 12 -5.27 -7.78 17.36
C PRO A 12 -6.47 -7.28 16.56
N LEU A 13 -7.67 -7.40 17.13
CA LEU A 13 -8.85 -6.73 16.59
C LEU A 13 -8.66 -5.22 16.70
N VAL A 14 -8.70 -4.52 15.57
CA VAL A 14 -8.40 -3.08 15.47
C VAL A 14 -9.33 -2.23 16.35
N GLU A 15 -10.57 -2.70 16.57
CA GLU A 15 -11.57 -2.04 17.42
C GLU A 15 -11.22 -2.11 18.92
N ASP A 16 -10.40 -3.09 19.33
CA ASP A 16 -10.05 -3.37 20.73
C ASP A 16 -8.63 -2.94 21.12
N ALA A 17 -7.87 -2.34 20.18
CA ALA A 17 -6.51 -1.88 20.43
C ALA A 17 -6.51 -0.62 21.32
N ASN A 18 -6.58 -0.82 22.64
CA ASN A 18 -6.61 0.26 23.63
C ASN A 18 -5.20 0.77 23.95
N PHE A 19 -4.99 2.08 23.80
CA PHE A 19 -3.75 2.75 24.20
C PHE A 19 -3.77 3.12 25.68
N ASP A 20 -2.61 3.02 26.31
CA ASP A 20 -2.35 3.62 27.61
C ASP A 20 -1.55 4.93 27.44
N PRO A 21 -2.20 6.11 27.57
CA PRO A 21 -1.54 7.40 27.40
C PRO A 21 -0.49 7.73 28.46
N ALA A 22 -0.50 7.06 29.62
CA ALA A 22 0.54 7.25 30.63
C ALA A 22 1.82 6.47 30.29
N THR A 23 1.68 5.26 29.75
CA THR A 23 2.84 4.39 29.46
C THR A 23 3.29 4.43 28.01
N LYS A 24 2.56 5.13 27.13
CA LYS A 24 2.74 5.13 25.69
C LYS A 24 2.74 3.71 25.07
N THR A 25 1.99 2.77 25.64
CA THR A 25 1.93 1.39 25.14
C THR A 25 0.52 1.01 24.67
N ILE A 26 0.44 0.02 23.77
CA ILE A 26 -0.82 -0.56 23.31
C ILE A 26 -1.10 -1.77 24.19
N LYS A 27 -2.26 -1.79 24.84
CA LYS A 27 -2.74 -2.95 25.60
C LYS A 27 -3.02 -4.09 24.64
N ARG A 28 -2.27 -5.18 24.77
CA ARG A 28 -2.37 -6.38 23.92
C ARG A 28 -3.28 -7.46 24.52
N ASP A 29 -4.06 -7.11 25.54
CA ASP A 29 -4.91 -8.04 26.31
C ASP A 29 -6.25 -8.37 25.59
N GLY A 30 -6.45 -7.85 24.38
CA GLY A 30 -7.64 -8.09 23.56
C GLY A 30 -7.58 -9.38 22.73
N PRO A 31 -8.73 -9.86 22.23
CA PRO A 31 -8.80 -11.03 21.35
C PRO A 31 -8.00 -10.80 20.07
N ALA A 32 -7.25 -11.81 19.66
CA ALA A 32 -6.45 -11.79 18.46
C ALA A 32 -6.98 -12.81 17.44
N VAL A 33 -7.06 -12.42 16.18
CA VAL A 33 -7.68 -13.19 15.09
C VAL A 33 -6.70 -13.44 13.96
N ILE A 34 -6.91 -14.50 13.18
CA ILE A 34 -6.15 -14.71 11.94
C ILE A 34 -6.39 -13.50 11.01
N SER A 35 -5.32 -12.96 10.42
CA SER A 35 -5.43 -11.88 9.44
C SER A 35 -6.44 -12.23 8.34
N SER A 36 -7.26 -11.27 7.95
CA SER A 36 -8.34 -11.50 6.99
C SER A 36 -7.86 -11.95 5.60
N PHE A 37 -6.66 -11.55 5.19
CA PHE A 37 -6.03 -12.03 3.96
C PHE A 37 -5.42 -13.44 4.12
N ASP A 38 -4.94 -13.80 5.31
CA ASP A 38 -4.42 -15.15 5.58
C ASP A 38 -5.56 -16.18 5.57
N LEU A 39 -6.77 -15.78 5.98
CA LEU A 39 -7.97 -16.62 5.81
C LEU A 39 -8.27 -16.91 4.33
N ARG A 40 -7.90 -16.00 3.40
CA ARG A 40 -8.02 -16.25 1.95
C ARG A 40 -7.05 -17.34 1.52
N ALA A 41 -5.81 -17.31 2.04
CA ALA A 41 -4.80 -18.32 1.79
C ALA A 41 -5.23 -19.72 2.29
N ILE A 42 -5.76 -19.80 3.51
CA ILE A 42 -6.34 -21.05 4.07
C ILE A 42 -7.47 -21.54 3.17
N SER A 43 -8.40 -20.67 2.80
CA SER A 43 -9.58 -21.06 2.02
C SER A 43 -9.22 -21.52 0.61
N LEU A 44 -8.23 -20.88 -0.02
CA LEU A 44 -7.67 -21.32 -1.29
C LEU A 44 -7.06 -22.72 -1.16
N ALA A 45 -6.20 -22.95 -0.16
CA ALA A 45 -5.59 -24.26 0.07
C ALA A 45 -6.63 -25.37 0.26
N VAL A 46 -7.66 -25.13 1.07
CA VAL A 46 -8.76 -26.08 1.29
C VAL A 46 -9.55 -26.33 -0.01
N SER A 47 -9.80 -25.29 -0.81
CA SER A 47 -10.49 -25.44 -2.10
C SER A 47 -9.68 -26.26 -3.12
N LEU A 48 -8.34 -26.20 -3.07
CA LEU A 48 -7.46 -26.97 -3.94
C LEU A 48 -7.48 -28.46 -3.59
N LYS A 49 -7.59 -28.82 -2.30
CA LYS A 49 -7.74 -30.22 -1.84
C LYS A 49 -8.97 -30.91 -2.45
N ALA A 50 -10.03 -30.16 -2.76
CA ALA A 50 -11.23 -30.72 -3.39
C ALA A 50 -11.03 -31.04 -4.89
N LYS A 51 -9.98 -30.51 -5.53
CA LYS A 51 -9.74 -30.62 -6.97
C LYS A 51 -8.57 -31.53 -7.33
N THR A 52 -7.58 -31.64 -6.43
CA THR A 52 -6.36 -32.42 -6.66
C THR A 52 -5.81 -32.95 -5.34
N GLU A 53 -4.88 -33.90 -5.42
CA GLU A 53 -4.21 -34.47 -4.26
C GLU A 53 -3.20 -33.46 -3.69
N VAL A 54 -3.54 -32.87 -2.55
CA VAL A 54 -2.75 -31.82 -1.88
C VAL A 54 -2.51 -32.17 -0.40
N GLU A 55 -1.27 -32.03 0.06
CA GLU A 55 -0.92 -31.99 1.48
C GLU A 55 -0.72 -30.52 1.90
N THR A 56 -1.40 -30.10 2.97
CA THR A 56 -1.36 -28.71 3.43
C THR A 56 -0.73 -28.58 4.83
N THR A 57 0.22 -27.66 4.98
CA THR A 57 0.80 -27.33 6.29
C THR A 57 0.65 -25.84 6.57
N VAL A 58 -0.02 -25.50 7.67
CA VAL A 58 -0.08 -24.12 8.17
C VAL A 58 1.10 -23.85 9.10
N ILE A 59 1.73 -22.70 8.94
CA ILE A 59 2.86 -22.25 9.76
C ILE A 59 2.63 -20.83 10.29
N THR A 60 2.99 -20.61 11.55
CA THR A 60 3.05 -19.27 12.14
C THR A 60 4.29 -19.12 13.00
N MET A 61 4.83 -17.90 13.03
CA MET A 61 5.84 -17.48 14.00
C MET A 61 5.20 -16.47 14.94
N GLY A 62 5.23 -16.76 16.23
CA GLY A 62 4.56 -15.90 17.19
C GLY A 62 4.63 -16.41 18.63
N PRO A 63 4.13 -15.62 19.57
CA PRO A 63 4.08 -15.99 20.99
C PRO A 63 3.18 -17.21 21.23
N PRO A 64 3.17 -17.82 22.44
CA PRO A 64 2.39 -19.03 22.72
C PRO A 64 0.92 -18.97 22.29
N GLN A 65 0.26 -17.81 22.42
CA GLN A 65 -1.14 -17.64 22.01
C GLN A 65 -1.41 -17.78 20.51
N ALA A 66 -0.38 -17.65 19.66
CA ALA A 66 -0.51 -17.87 18.21
C ALA A 66 -0.87 -19.33 17.88
N ARG A 67 -0.69 -20.26 18.82
CA ARG A 67 -1.11 -21.66 18.68
C ARG A 67 -2.60 -21.80 18.37
N THR A 68 -3.45 -20.93 18.93
CA THR A 68 -4.90 -20.94 18.65
C THR A 68 -5.20 -20.68 17.18
N ALA A 69 -4.43 -19.81 16.50
CA ALA A 69 -4.59 -19.56 15.07
C ALA A 69 -4.28 -20.81 14.22
N LEU A 70 -3.31 -21.63 14.65
CA LEU A 70 -3.01 -22.90 13.98
C LEU A 70 -4.12 -23.93 14.19
N GLU A 71 -4.64 -24.04 15.41
CA GLU A 71 -5.76 -24.93 15.71
C GLU A 71 -7.00 -24.56 14.91
N GLU A 72 -7.30 -23.26 14.78
CA GLU A 72 -8.38 -22.76 13.93
C GLU A 72 -8.15 -23.08 12.44
N ALA A 73 -6.93 -22.86 11.91
CA ALA A 73 -6.63 -23.20 10.52
C ALA A 73 -6.77 -24.71 10.24
N ILE A 74 -6.36 -25.57 11.17
CA ILE A 74 -6.58 -27.02 11.09
C ILE A 74 -8.08 -27.34 11.15
N ALA A 75 -8.85 -26.66 12.00
CA ALA A 75 -10.31 -26.80 12.05
C ALA A 75 -10.98 -26.42 10.72
N MET A 76 -10.41 -25.49 9.97
CA MET A 76 -10.88 -25.10 8.63
C MET A 76 -10.55 -26.15 7.54
N GLY A 77 -9.71 -27.15 7.83
CA GLY A 77 -9.40 -28.24 6.91
C GLY A 77 -7.93 -28.36 6.49
N ILE A 78 -7.01 -27.65 7.15
CA ILE A 78 -5.56 -27.83 6.94
C ILE A 78 -5.07 -29.10 7.66
N ASP A 79 -4.10 -29.81 7.06
CA ASP A 79 -3.67 -31.14 7.56
C ASP A 79 -2.73 -31.07 8.76
N ARG A 80 -1.74 -30.16 8.73
CA ARG A 80 -0.67 -30.07 9.74
C ARG A 80 -0.46 -28.63 10.18
N GLY A 81 -0.09 -28.42 11.44
CA GLY A 81 0.26 -27.12 11.99
C GLY A 81 1.67 -27.07 12.56
N VAL A 82 2.36 -25.96 12.33
CA VAL A 82 3.75 -25.72 12.74
C VAL A 82 3.84 -24.36 13.43
N HIS A 83 4.41 -24.35 14.62
CA HIS A 83 4.60 -23.14 15.42
C HIS A 83 6.09 -22.89 15.61
N LEU A 84 6.58 -21.83 14.98
CA LEU A 84 7.89 -21.26 15.28
C LEU A 84 7.78 -20.45 16.57
N GLU A 85 8.16 -21.08 17.68
CA GLU A 85 7.98 -20.55 19.03
C GLU A 85 9.30 -20.59 19.81
N ASP A 86 9.88 -19.42 20.03
CA ASP A 86 11.07 -19.23 20.83
C ASP A 86 11.15 -17.76 21.28
N ARG A 87 11.70 -17.50 22.46
CA ARG A 87 12.00 -16.13 22.89
C ARG A 87 13.01 -15.45 21.96
N ALA A 88 13.88 -16.22 21.31
CA ALA A 88 14.82 -15.72 20.32
C ALA A 88 14.14 -15.08 19.08
N PHE A 89 12.87 -15.38 18.80
CA PHE A 89 12.12 -14.73 17.72
C PHE A 89 11.47 -13.41 18.13
N ALA A 90 11.49 -13.04 19.41
CA ALA A 90 10.81 -11.85 19.91
C ALA A 90 11.40 -10.56 19.33
N GLY A 91 10.53 -9.62 18.99
CA GLY A 91 10.92 -8.32 18.42
C GLY A 91 11.38 -8.39 16.96
N SER A 92 11.13 -9.50 16.25
CA SER A 92 11.45 -9.63 14.83
C SER A 92 10.71 -8.59 13.98
N ASP A 93 11.43 -7.97 13.04
CA ASP A 93 10.84 -7.29 11.90
C ASP A 93 10.47 -8.27 10.78
N THR A 94 10.08 -7.74 9.62
CA THR A 94 9.64 -8.56 8.48
C THR A 94 10.76 -9.44 7.95
N LEU A 95 11.97 -8.89 7.82
CA LEU A 95 13.12 -9.60 7.29
C LEU A 95 13.52 -10.78 8.20
N ALA A 96 13.61 -10.56 9.50
CA ALA A 96 13.91 -11.62 10.47
C ALA A 96 12.81 -12.69 10.49
N THR A 97 11.53 -12.27 10.38
CA THR A 97 10.38 -13.18 10.29
C THR A 97 10.43 -14.04 9.02
N ALA A 98 10.63 -13.42 7.86
CA ALA A 98 10.72 -14.09 6.57
C ALA A 98 11.90 -15.08 6.55
N ARG A 99 13.03 -14.72 7.15
CA ARG A 99 14.20 -15.59 7.28
C ARG A 99 13.90 -16.85 8.09
N ALA A 100 13.25 -16.72 9.24
CA ALA A 100 12.87 -17.87 10.08
C ALA A 100 11.91 -18.82 9.35
N LEU A 101 10.87 -18.26 8.71
CA LEU A 101 9.93 -19.02 7.88
C LEU A 101 10.66 -19.72 6.72
N ALA A 102 11.56 -19.03 6.03
CA ALA A 102 12.31 -19.57 4.88
C ALA A 102 13.18 -20.76 5.28
N LEU A 103 13.89 -20.67 6.42
CA LEU A 103 14.75 -21.76 6.91
C LEU A 103 13.95 -23.05 7.13
N TRP A 104 12.75 -22.94 7.67
CA TRP A 104 11.88 -24.11 7.86
C TRP A 104 11.29 -24.61 6.53
N ILE A 105 10.69 -23.73 5.73
CA ILE A 105 10.04 -24.08 4.45
C ILE A 105 11.03 -24.75 3.49
N LYS A 106 12.28 -24.26 3.44
CA LYS A 106 13.34 -24.82 2.60
C LYS A 106 13.70 -26.26 2.98
N ARG A 107 13.67 -26.60 4.26
CA ARG A 107 13.97 -27.97 4.74
C ARG A 107 12.88 -28.95 4.36
N GLU A 108 11.62 -28.51 4.42
CA GLU A 108 10.47 -29.36 4.13
C GLU A 108 10.18 -29.51 2.63
N SER A 109 10.66 -28.61 1.77
CA SER A 109 10.47 -28.65 0.30
C SER A 109 9.01 -28.61 -0.17
N PHE A 110 8.41 -27.41 -0.18
CA PHE A 110 7.06 -27.16 -0.67
C PHE A 110 7.01 -26.75 -2.14
N ASP A 111 5.91 -27.06 -2.82
CA ASP A 111 5.64 -26.67 -4.21
C ASP A 111 5.01 -25.28 -4.32
N LEU A 112 4.19 -24.92 -3.33
CA LEU A 112 3.46 -23.65 -3.31
C LEU A 112 3.47 -23.09 -1.89
N VAL A 113 3.80 -21.82 -1.77
CA VAL A 113 3.71 -21.07 -0.51
C VAL A 113 2.60 -20.04 -0.64
N LEU A 114 1.63 -20.09 0.27
CA LEU A 114 0.51 -19.15 0.34
C LEU A 114 0.59 -18.31 1.61
N LEU A 115 0.26 -17.03 1.49
CA LEU A 115 0.05 -16.14 2.63
C LEU A 115 -0.90 -15.00 2.23
N GLY A 116 -1.39 -14.21 3.17
CA GLY A 116 -2.15 -13.02 2.87
C GLY A 116 -1.32 -11.92 2.19
N LYS A 117 -1.99 -11.01 1.46
CA LYS A 117 -1.36 -9.86 0.80
C LYS A 117 -0.60 -8.95 1.78
N TYR A 118 -1.24 -8.62 2.90
CA TYR A 118 -0.65 -7.88 4.01
C TYR A 118 -1.51 -8.06 5.28
N THR A 119 -1.03 -7.64 6.44
CA THR A 119 -1.83 -7.63 7.67
C THR A 119 -2.45 -6.26 7.96
N LEU A 120 -3.68 -6.25 8.49
CA LEU A 120 -4.46 -5.02 8.68
C LEU A 120 -4.06 -4.19 9.91
N ASP A 121 -3.33 -4.77 10.86
CA ASP A 121 -2.86 -4.11 12.07
C ASP A 121 -1.83 -3.01 11.79
N ALA A 122 -0.95 -3.21 10.80
CA ALA A 122 0.11 -2.26 10.46
C ALA A 122 0.37 -2.19 8.95
N GLU A 123 -0.53 -2.70 8.10
CA GLU A 123 -0.38 -2.73 6.64
C GLU A 123 0.98 -3.26 6.19
N THR A 124 1.40 -4.37 6.79
CA THR A 124 2.70 -5.00 6.59
C THR A 124 2.56 -6.14 5.59
N GLY A 125 3.23 -6.03 4.44
CA GLY A 125 3.15 -6.98 3.30
C GLY A 125 4.50 -7.53 2.83
N GLN A 126 5.60 -7.15 3.48
CA GLN A 126 6.97 -7.44 3.04
C GLN A 126 7.37 -8.92 3.16
N VAL A 127 6.79 -9.65 4.12
CA VAL A 127 7.19 -11.04 4.43
C VAL A 127 7.06 -11.96 3.22
N GLY A 128 6.04 -11.78 2.37
CA GLY A 128 5.84 -12.60 1.17
C GLY A 128 6.99 -12.48 0.17
N PRO A 129 7.26 -11.28 -0.38
CA PRO A 129 8.39 -11.07 -1.27
C PRO A 129 9.76 -11.39 -0.65
N GLU A 130 9.98 -11.06 0.63
CA GLU A 130 11.23 -11.40 1.33
C GLU A 130 11.42 -12.92 1.41
N LEU A 131 10.36 -13.66 1.71
CA LEU A 131 10.36 -15.13 1.75
C LEU A 131 10.64 -15.73 0.37
N ALA A 132 10.04 -15.18 -0.69
CA ALA A 132 10.29 -15.64 -2.06
C ALA A 132 11.77 -15.46 -2.46
N GLU A 133 12.42 -14.38 -2.01
CA GLU A 133 13.86 -14.19 -2.22
C GLU A 133 14.70 -15.22 -1.48
N PHE A 134 14.44 -15.43 -0.18
CA PHE A 134 15.20 -16.41 0.61
C PHE A 134 15.04 -17.85 0.12
N LEU A 135 13.87 -18.19 -0.42
CA LEU A 135 13.61 -19.49 -1.06
C LEU A 135 14.17 -19.57 -2.48
N GLY A 136 14.46 -18.43 -3.12
CA GLY A 136 14.90 -18.38 -4.50
C GLY A 136 13.83 -18.85 -5.48
N ILE A 137 12.56 -18.53 -5.24
CA ILE A 137 11.41 -19.00 -6.06
C ILE A 137 10.68 -17.83 -6.75
N ALA A 138 9.77 -18.14 -7.68
CA ALA A 138 8.91 -17.14 -8.30
C ALA A 138 7.91 -16.57 -7.28
N GLN A 139 7.45 -15.33 -7.47
CA GLN A 139 6.36 -14.77 -6.65
C GLN A 139 5.25 -14.16 -7.51
N ILE A 140 4.01 -14.28 -7.04
CA ILE A 140 2.84 -13.54 -7.53
C ILE A 140 2.20 -12.87 -6.32
N THR A 141 2.44 -11.58 -6.16
CA THR A 141 1.82 -10.76 -5.11
C THR A 141 0.42 -10.31 -5.52
N GLY A 142 -0.45 -10.02 -4.54
CA GLY A 142 -1.79 -9.48 -4.78
C GLY A 142 -2.71 -10.32 -5.67
N ALA A 143 -2.59 -11.65 -5.70
CA ALA A 143 -3.41 -12.49 -6.57
C ALA A 143 -4.90 -12.38 -6.22
N ARG A 144 -5.73 -12.04 -7.21
CA ARG A 144 -7.20 -11.97 -7.12
C ARG A 144 -7.90 -13.14 -7.82
N LYS A 145 -7.17 -13.86 -8.68
CA LYS A 145 -7.59 -15.11 -9.32
C LYS A 145 -6.37 -16.01 -9.48
N LEU A 146 -6.53 -17.31 -9.31
CA LEU A 146 -5.45 -18.29 -9.52
C LEU A 146 -6.00 -19.55 -10.19
N GLU A 147 -5.30 -19.98 -11.23
CA GLU A 147 -5.50 -21.23 -11.95
C GLU A 147 -4.19 -22.02 -11.91
N ILE A 148 -4.30 -23.34 -11.72
CA ILE A 148 -3.16 -24.25 -11.65
C ILE A 148 -3.37 -25.32 -12.72
N ASP A 149 -2.41 -25.45 -13.63
CA ASP A 149 -2.35 -26.48 -14.65
C ASP A 149 -1.02 -27.24 -14.55
N GLY A 150 -1.06 -28.45 -14.01
CA GLY A 150 0.13 -29.21 -13.66
C GLY A 150 1.07 -28.44 -12.71
N ARG A 151 2.22 -28.01 -13.23
CA ARG A 151 3.24 -27.23 -12.51
C ARG A 151 3.18 -25.72 -12.80
N MET A 152 2.28 -25.29 -13.67
CA MET A 152 2.15 -23.90 -14.10
C MET A 152 1.04 -23.21 -13.31
N LEU A 153 1.34 -22.02 -12.81
CA LEU A 153 0.38 -21.09 -12.24
C LEU A 153 0.04 -20.03 -13.28
N LYS A 154 -1.24 -19.70 -13.40
CA LYS A 154 -1.73 -18.50 -14.07
C LYS A 154 -2.59 -17.71 -13.10
N ALA A 155 -2.31 -16.44 -12.94
CA ALA A 155 -3.00 -15.60 -11.98
C ALA A 155 -3.37 -14.24 -12.58
N GLU A 156 -4.49 -13.70 -12.11
CA GLU A 156 -4.71 -12.26 -12.17
C GLU A 156 -4.25 -11.68 -10.83
N ARG A 157 -3.38 -10.67 -10.86
CA ARG A 157 -3.01 -9.92 -9.65
C ARG A 157 -3.43 -8.46 -9.72
N GLU A 158 -3.67 -7.86 -8.57
CA GLU A 158 -4.00 -6.43 -8.47
C GLU A 158 -2.86 -5.55 -8.99
N SER A 159 -3.21 -4.47 -9.69
CA SER A 159 -2.29 -3.37 -10.04
C SER A 159 -2.94 -2.02 -9.69
N ASP A 160 -2.14 -0.96 -9.60
CA ASP A 160 -2.59 0.39 -9.21
C ASP A 160 -3.60 1.02 -10.19
N GLU A 161 -3.66 0.48 -11.41
CA GLU A 161 -4.52 0.93 -12.52
C GLU A 161 -5.45 -0.18 -13.07
N GLY A 162 -5.43 -1.37 -12.47
CA GLY A 162 -6.33 -2.47 -12.82
C GLY A 162 -5.84 -3.84 -12.33
N TRP A 163 -5.46 -4.72 -13.25
CA TRP A 163 -4.85 -6.00 -12.92
C TRP A 163 -3.87 -6.47 -13.98
N ASP A 164 -2.93 -7.32 -13.57
CA ASP A 164 -1.97 -7.98 -14.45
C ASP A 164 -2.31 -9.47 -14.57
N GLU A 165 -2.21 -10.03 -15.76
CA GLU A 165 -2.15 -11.48 -15.99
C GLU A 165 -0.69 -11.94 -15.93
N ILE A 166 -0.38 -12.84 -15.02
CA ILE A 166 0.97 -13.35 -14.79
C ILE A 166 0.96 -14.87 -14.77
N GLU A 167 2.02 -15.48 -15.27
CA GLU A 167 2.27 -16.91 -15.10
C GLU A 167 3.68 -17.20 -14.56
N CYS A 168 3.81 -18.32 -13.85
CA CYS A 168 5.09 -18.84 -13.41
C CYS A 168 5.02 -20.36 -13.20
N ALA A 169 6.17 -21.02 -13.22
CA ALA A 169 6.27 -22.43 -12.82
C ALA A 169 6.46 -22.56 -11.31
N MET A 170 5.98 -23.65 -10.72
CA MET A 170 6.31 -24.04 -9.35
C MET A 170 7.77 -24.53 -9.24
N PRO A 171 8.46 -24.34 -8.10
CA PRO A 171 7.93 -23.78 -6.86
C PRO A 171 7.67 -22.28 -6.94
N ALA A 172 6.58 -21.83 -6.32
CA ALA A 172 6.14 -20.43 -6.36
C ALA A 172 5.53 -19.98 -5.03
N LEU A 173 5.57 -18.68 -4.79
CA LEU A 173 4.89 -18.01 -3.68
C LEU A 173 3.74 -17.16 -4.22
N VAL A 174 2.56 -17.25 -3.58
CA VAL A 174 1.41 -16.43 -3.93
C VAL A 174 0.88 -15.72 -2.68
N THR A 175 0.78 -14.39 -2.74
CA THR A 175 0.08 -13.64 -1.70
C THR A 175 -1.38 -13.40 -2.10
N CYS A 176 -2.31 -13.67 -1.20
CA CYS A 176 -3.72 -13.72 -1.50
C CYS A 176 -4.39 -12.36 -1.28
N ALA A 177 -4.91 -11.75 -2.35
CA ALA A 177 -5.76 -10.57 -2.26
C ALA A 177 -7.20 -10.95 -1.88
N GLU A 178 -8.02 -9.92 -1.65
CA GLU A 178 -9.32 -10.08 -1.01
C GLU A 178 -10.30 -10.94 -1.82
N ARG A 179 -10.22 -10.87 -3.15
CA ARG A 179 -11.15 -11.53 -4.07
C ARG A 179 -10.76 -12.95 -4.46
N LEU A 180 -9.59 -13.44 -4.00
CA LEU A 180 -9.06 -14.73 -4.44
C LEU A 180 -9.89 -15.93 -3.99
N ALA A 181 -10.36 -15.93 -2.75
CA ALA A 181 -11.16 -17.00 -2.16
C ALA A 181 -12.09 -16.43 -1.09
N GLN A 182 -13.29 -16.99 -0.91
CA GLN A 182 -14.15 -16.61 0.22
C GLN A 182 -13.61 -17.22 1.52
N PRO A 183 -13.57 -16.48 2.64
CA PRO A 183 -12.98 -16.98 3.88
C PRO A 183 -13.90 -18.03 4.50
N ILE A 184 -13.32 -19.16 4.91
CA ILE A 184 -14.03 -20.17 5.70
C ILE A 184 -14.42 -19.55 7.04
N ARG A 185 -15.71 -19.60 7.37
CA ARG A 185 -16.23 -19.20 8.69
C ARG A 185 -16.33 -20.42 9.59
N LEU A 186 -15.52 -20.46 10.63
CA LEU A 186 -15.63 -21.50 11.66
C LEU A 186 -16.86 -21.27 12.54
N LYS A 187 -17.57 -22.35 12.84
CA LYS A 187 -18.61 -22.34 13.87
C LYS A 187 -17.94 -22.48 15.26
N PRO A 188 -18.57 -21.96 16.33
CA PRO A 188 -18.02 -22.08 17.69
C PRO A 188 -17.71 -23.53 18.12
N ALA A 189 -18.56 -24.49 17.74
CA ALA A 189 -18.36 -25.91 18.06
C ALA A 189 -17.09 -26.50 17.39
N ASP A 190 -16.82 -26.12 16.13
CA ASP A 190 -15.66 -26.60 15.38
C ASP A 190 -14.34 -26.06 15.97
N ARG A 191 -14.37 -24.82 16.50
CA ARG A 191 -13.24 -24.23 17.22
C ARG A 191 -12.92 -25.01 18.50
N GLU A 192 -13.95 -25.34 19.29
CA GLU A 192 -13.77 -26.07 20.54
C GLU A 192 -13.22 -27.49 20.29
N ALA A 193 -13.74 -28.17 19.26
CA ALA A 193 -13.34 -29.53 18.91
C ALA A 193 -11.87 -29.66 18.44
N CYS A 194 -11.24 -28.55 18.02
CA CYS A 194 -9.86 -28.56 17.53
C CYS A 194 -8.81 -28.13 18.56
N LYS A 195 -9.23 -27.72 19.78
CA LYS A 195 -8.31 -27.45 20.87
C LYS A 195 -7.51 -28.70 21.23
N GLY A 196 -6.20 -28.54 21.39
CA GLY A 196 -5.31 -29.64 21.80
C GLY A 196 -4.87 -30.55 20.66
N ARG A 197 -5.21 -30.25 19.39
CA ARG A 197 -4.65 -30.99 18.24
C ARG A 197 -3.12 -30.85 18.21
N PRO A 198 -2.37 -31.90 17.80
CA PRO A 198 -0.92 -31.84 17.75
C PRO A 198 -0.43 -30.72 16.83
N ILE A 199 0.48 -29.89 17.34
CA ILE A 199 1.19 -28.84 16.61
C ILE A 199 2.68 -29.11 16.75
N ILE A 200 3.41 -29.06 15.65
CA ILE A 200 4.86 -29.20 15.64
C ILE A 200 5.45 -27.89 16.15
N SER A 201 6.14 -27.92 17.29
CA SER A 201 6.87 -26.76 17.81
C SER A 201 8.31 -26.78 17.29
N VAL A 202 8.78 -25.64 16.79
CA VAL A 202 10.13 -25.47 16.24
C VAL A 202 10.77 -24.25 16.91
N ARG A 203 11.93 -24.47 17.53
CA ARG A 203 12.71 -23.43 18.21
C ARG A 203 13.72 -22.78 17.28
N ALA A 204 14.28 -21.65 17.69
CA ALA A 204 15.29 -20.95 16.89
C ALA A 204 16.55 -21.81 16.67
N ALA A 205 17.00 -22.51 17.71
CA ALA A 205 18.14 -23.42 17.65
C ALA A 205 17.92 -24.62 16.71
N ASP A 206 16.66 -24.99 16.45
CA ASP A 206 16.35 -26.03 15.47
C ASP A 206 16.61 -25.51 14.05
N LEU A 207 16.40 -24.20 13.80
CA LEU A 207 16.52 -23.58 12.48
C LEU A 207 17.94 -23.15 12.09
N ASP A 208 18.69 -22.58 13.03
CA ASP A 208 20.06 -22.11 12.81
C ASP A 208 20.78 -22.05 14.16
N SER A 209 22.09 -22.35 14.15
CA SER A 209 22.93 -22.24 15.35
C SER A 209 23.21 -20.80 15.74
N ASP A 210 23.10 -19.84 14.80
CA ASP A 210 23.33 -18.42 15.05
C ASP A 210 22.03 -17.71 15.48
N ALA A 211 21.86 -17.55 16.79
CA ALA A 211 20.72 -16.85 17.37
C ALA A 211 20.63 -15.36 16.97
N ALA A 212 21.74 -14.72 16.57
CA ALA A 212 21.76 -13.32 16.16
C ALA A 212 21.00 -13.07 14.85
N ARG A 213 20.61 -14.12 14.13
CA ARG A 213 19.81 -14.04 12.91
C ARG A 213 18.31 -13.92 13.17
N PHE A 214 17.87 -13.97 14.42
CA PHE A 214 16.46 -13.97 14.79
C PHE A 214 16.12 -12.81 15.72
N GLY A 215 14.82 -12.53 15.85
CA GLY A 215 14.33 -11.55 16.80
C GLY A 215 14.86 -10.16 16.51
N PHE A 216 14.88 -9.35 17.57
CA PHE A 216 15.40 -7.99 17.51
C PHE A 216 16.86 -7.92 17.01
N ALA A 217 17.71 -8.87 17.41
CA ALA A 217 19.12 -8.88 16.98
C ALA A 217 19.29 -9.08 15.48
N GLY A 218 18.44 -9.91 14.87
CA GLY A 218 18.44 -10.18 13.44
C GLY A 218 17.62 -9.20 12.59
N SER A 219 17.01 -8.20 13.24
CA SER A 219 16.11 -7.23 12.63
C SER A 219 16.86 -5.93 12.29
N PRO A 220 16.95 -5.54 11.01
CA PRO A 220 17.53 -4.27 10.63
C PRO A 220 16.64 -3.06 10.92
N THR A 221 15.35 -3.24 11.24
CA THR A 221 14.45 -2.13 11.58
C THR A 221 13.98 -2.18 13.04
N ALA A 222 13.75 -1.00 13.62
CA ALA A 222 13.26 -0.86 14.99
C ALA A 222 12.29 0.32 15.15
N VAL A 223 11.33 0.17 16.05
CA VAL A 223 10.39 1.23 16.44
C VAL A 223 11.07 2.14 17.48
N ASN A 224 11.05 3.45 17.25
CA ASN A 224 11.69 4.43 18.14
C ASN A 224 10.76 4.96 19.26
N ASP A 225 9.53 5.38 18.92
CA ASP A 225 8.50 5.88 19.85
C ASP A 225 7.09 5.55 19.28
N LEU A 226 6.02 5.96 19.96
CA LEU A 226 4.64 5.88 19.45
C LEU A 226 3.91 7.20 19.65
N TYR A 227 3.31 7.72 18.59
CA TYR A 227 2.49 8.93 18.58
C TYR A 227 1.04 8.62 18.23
N PHE A 228 0.11 9.37 18.78
CA PHE A 228 -1.32 9.26 18.47
C PHE A 228 -1.76 10.47 17.66
N GLN A 229 -2.59 10.24 16.65
CA GLN A 229 -3.09 11.31 15.80
C GLN A 229 -4.54 11.64 16.15
N GLU A 230 -4.77 12.84 16.69
CA GLU A 230 -6.12 13.37 16.89
C GLU A 230 -6.78 13.69 15.54
N THR A 231 -8.10 13.47 15.46
CA THR A 231 -8.90 13.86 14.29
C THR A 231 -9.34 15.30 14.48
N LYS A 232 -8.94 16.20 13.57
CA LYS A 232 -9.42 17.59 13.57
C LYS A 232 -10.90 17.60 13.16
N LYS A 233 -11.76 18.14 14.04
CA LYS A 233 -13.16 18.45 13.72
C LYS A 233 -13.24 19.82 13.04
N THR A 234 -14.22 19.96 12.15
CA THR A 234 -14.51 21.22 11.43
C THR A 234 -15.92 21.69 11.77
N THR A 235 -16.14 23.00 11.85
CA THR A 235 -17.50 23.54 11.93
C THR A 235 -18.15 23.50 10.55
N CYS A 236 -19.17 22.66 10.37
CA CYS A 236 -19.88 22.53 9.11
C CYS A 236 -20.98 23.59 8.96
N ARG A 237 -20.93 24.36 7.87
CA ARG A 237 -22.02 25.25 7.45
C ARG A 237 -23.07 24.44 6.72
N MET A 238 -24.22 24.23 7.37
CA MET A 238 -25.37 23.56 6.75
C MET A 238 -26.11 24.51 5.80
N ILE A 239 -26.39 24.07 4.59
CA ILE A 239 -27.14 24.80 3.56
C ILE A 239 -28.53 24.15 3.43
N ASP A 240 -29.58 24.98 3.47
CA ASP A 240 -30.97 24.52 3.35
C ASP A 240 -31.26 24.01 1.95
N ALA A 241 -31.46 22.69 1.84
CA ALA A 241 -31.70 21.95 0.61
C ALA A 241 -33.19 21.83 0.21
N SER A 242 -34.09 22.57 0.86
CA SER A 242 -35.53 22.58 0.54
C SER A 242 -35.84 22.99 -0.91
N ASP A 243 -35.03 23.90 -1.47
CA ASP A 243 -34.96 24.21 -2.90
C ASP A 243 -33.57 23.81 -3.43
N PRO A 244 -33.45 22.65 -4.11
CA PRO A 244 -32.18 22.13 -4.62
C PRO A 244 -31.41 23.12 -5.50
N ALA A 245 -32.10 23.85 -6.38
CA ALA A 245 -31.45 24.76 -7.31
C ALA A 245 -30.91 26.00 -6.59
N ARG A 246 -31.67 26.54 -5.62
CA ARG A 246 -31.20 27.64 -4.75
C ARG A 246 -30.03 27.19 -3.89
N ALA A 247 -30.13 26.01 -3.27
CA ALA A 247 -29.09 25.46 -2.40
C ALA A 247 -27.76 25.25 -3.14
N CYS A 248 -27.81 24.72 -4.37
CA CYS A 248 -26.60 24.52 -5.18
C CYS A 248 -25.96 25.84 -5.62
N ARG A 249 -26.75 26.88 -5.93
CA ARG A 249 -26.21 28.23 -6.19
C ARG A 249 -25.56 28.84 -4.96
N GLU A 250 -26.19 28.71 -3.79
CA GLU A 250 -25.60 29.16 -2.52
C GLU A 250 -24.29 28.43 -2.22
N LEU A 251 -24.27 27.10 -2.40
CA LEU A 251 -23.07 26.29 -2.22
C LEU A 251 -21.94 26.77 -3.13
N ILE A 252 -22.19 26.96 -4.43
CA ILE A 252 -21.18 27.43 -5.37
C ILE A 252 -20.63 28.80 -4.95
N ALA A 253 -21.50 29.73 -4.54
CA ALA A 253 -21.07 31.04 -4.05
C ALA A 253 -20.20 30.92 -2.79
N ALA A 254 -20.55 30.04 -1.85
CA ALA A 254 -19.77 29.79 -0.64
C ALA A 254 -18.41 29.13 -0.95
N LEU A 255 -18.36 28.24 -1.95
CA LEU A 255 -17.12 27.63 -2.41
C LEU A 255 -16.20 28.65 -3.11
N ASP A 256 -16.76 29.62 -3.84
CA ASP A 256 -16.01 30.74 -4.40
C ASP A 256 -15.42 31.66 -3.34
N GLU A 257 -16.23 32.00 -2.33
CA GLU A 257 -15.80 32.82 -1.19
C GLU A 257 -14.67 32.14 -0.42
N ALA A 258 -14.77 30.82 -0.22
CA ALA A 258 -13.73 30.01 0.39
C ALA A 258 -12.48 29.79 -0.50
N GLY A 259 -12.49 30.27 -1.75
CA GLY A 259 -11.42 30.04 -2.73
C GLY A 259 -11.35 28.59 -3.25
N ALA A 260 -12.28 27.72 -2.83
CA ALA A 260 -12.28 26.29 -3.13
C ALA A 260 -12.63 25.97 -4.59
N LEU A 261 -12.98 26.95 -5.43
CA LEU A 261 -13.17 26.78 -6.89
C LEU A 261 -12.00 27.29 -7.74
N ARG A 262 -11.06 28.04 -7.15
CA ARG A 262 -9.86 28.55 -7.85
C ARG A 262 -8.69 27.57 -7.70
N PRO A 263 -7.89 27.32 -8.77
CA PRO A 263 -6.65 26.56 -8.65
C PRO A 263 -5.84 27.07 -7.46
N ASP A 264 -5.27 26.13 -6.73
CA ASP A 264 -4.69 26.43 -5.44
C ASP A 264 -3.42 27.30 -5.57
N ASP A 265 -3.37 28.45 -4.91
CA ASP A 265 -2.11 29.19 -4.66
C ASP A 265 -1.33 28.50 -3.52
N LYS A 266 -1.29 27.15 -3.51
CA LYS A 266 -0.47 26.37 -2.59
C LYS A 266 0.94 26.90 -2.74
N GLN A 267 1.42 27.67 -1.75
CA GLN A 267 2.84 28.00 -1.61
C GLN A 267 3.57 26.70 -1.29
N ARG A 268 3.80 25.88 -2.32
CA ARG A 268 4.61 24.68 -2.23
C ARG A 268 6.05 25.13 -2.04
N PRO A 269 6.82 24.45 -1.18
CA PRO A 269 8.24 24.75 -1.05
C PRO A 269 8.90 24.62 -2.44
N PRO A 270 9.73 25.60 -2.84
CA PRO A 270 10.46 25.50 -4.11
C PRO A 270 11.52 24.41 -4.01
N ILE A 271 11.77 23.73 -5.12
CA ILE A 271 12.95 22.86 -5.26
C ILE A 271 14.24 23.68 -5.17
N SER A 272 15.27 23.11 -4.56
CA SER A 272 16.59 23.74 -4.52
C SER A 272 17.09 24.09 -5.93
N PRO A 273 17.53 25.34 -6.20
CA PRO A 273 17.99 25.73 -7.53
C PRO A 273 19.36 25.16 -7.88
N ALA A 274 20.16 24.76 -6.89
CA ALA A 274 21.52 24.27 -7.11
C ALA A 274 21.53 22.80 -7.53
N THR A 275 22.24 22.47 -8.61
CA THR A 275 22.57 21.08 -8.95
C THR A 275 23.63 20.58 -7.98
N ARG A 276 23.36 19.44 -7.33
CA ARG A 276 24.26 18.79 -6.38
C ARG A 276 25.11 17.74 -7.09
N ILE A 277 26.33 17.55 -6.59
CA ILE A 277 27.26 16.55 -7.12
C ILE A 277 27.12 15.27 -6.28
N PRO A 278 27.03 14.09 -6.91
CA PRO A 278 26.94 12.83 -6.19
C PRO A 278 28.13 12.56 -5.28
N VAL A 279 27.82 12.12 -4.06
CA VAL A 279 28.78 11.76 -3.02
C VAL A 279 28.40 10.39 -2.47
N ASN A 280 29.30 9.43 -2.66
CA ASN A 280 29.10 8.06 -2.21
C ASN A 280 28.76 8.01 -0.71
N GLY A 281 27.74 7.23 -0.34
CA GLY A 281 27.23 7.14 1.04
C GLY A 281 26.37 8.31 1.53
N LYS A 282 26.14 9.34 0.70
CA LYS A 282 25.27 10.49 1.03
C LYS A 282 24.13 10.69 0.04
N ASP A 283 24.20 10.07 -1.13
CA ASP A 283 23.19 10.22 -2.17
C ASP A 283 21.86 9.61 -1.78
N VAL A 284 20.77 10.33 -2.04
CA VAL A 284 19.40 9.86 -1.86
C VAL A 284 18.90 9.36 -3.21
N TRP A 285 18.42 8.12 -3.25
CA TRP A 285 17.83 7.55 -4.45
C TRP A 285 16.32 7.50 -4.33
N VAL A 286 15.65 7.79 -5.44
CA VAL A 286 14.20 7.59 -5.59
C VAL A 286 13.97 6.62 -6.73
N ALA A 287 13.29 5.51 -6.45
CA ALA A 287 12.79 4.63 -7.49
C ALA A 287 11.57 5.29 -8.14
N CYS A 288 11.70 5.72 -9.40
CA CYS A 288 10.60 6.33 -10.15
C CYS A 288 9.86 5.27 -10.94
N GLU A 289 8.52 5.32 -10.87
CA GLU A 289 7.62 4.44 -11.60
C GLU A 289 6.84 5.23 -12.65
N THR A 290 6.42 4.53 -13.70
CA THR A 290 5.51 5.05 -14.71
C THR A 290 4.17 4.34 -14.65
N ASN A 291 3.10 5.06 -14.99
CA ASN A 291 1.77 4.50 -15.20
C ASN A 291 1.70 3.69 -16.53
N LEU A 292 0.54 3.11 -16.84
CA LEU A 292 0.32 2.33 -18.07
C LEU A 292 0.47 3.16 -19.37
N GLU A 293 0.34 4.48 -19.29
CA GLU A 293 0.60 5.42 -20.41
C GLU A 293 2.10 5.78 -20.54
N GLY A 294 2.92 5.31 -19.59
CA GLY A 294 4.36 5.56 -19.53
C GLY A 294 4.72 6.92 -18.90
N GLU A 295 3.78 7.62 -18.29
CA GLU A 295 3.99 8.89 -17.59
C GLU A 295 4.46 8.68 -16.15
N ILE A 296 5.30 9.57 -15.64
CA ILE A 296 5.81 9.48 -14.26
C ILE A 296 4.65 9.62 -13.27
N THR A 297 4.56 8.69 -12.33
CA THR A 297 3.53 8.71 -11.28
C THR A 297 3.72 9.90 -10.34
N ARG A 298 2.63 10.45 -9.80
CA ARG A 298 2.70 11.58 -8.86
C ARG A 298 3.47 11.20 -7.60
N VAL A 299 3.30 9.98 -7.10
CA VAL A 299 4.07 9.50 -5.94
C VAL A 299 5.58 9.55 -6.19
N SER A 300 6.05 9.30 -7.42
CA SER A 300 7.47 9.46 -7.77
C SER A 300 7.92 10.93 -7.65
N LEU A 301 7.08 11.89 -8.05
CA LEU A 301 7.37 13.32 -7.92
C LEU A 301 7.32 13.82 -6.46
N GLU A 302 6.41 13.27 -5.67
CA GLU A 302 6.31 13.50 -4.22
C GLU A 302 7.57 12.99 -3.50
N LEU A 303 8.05 11.80 -3.88
CA LEU A 303 9.30 11.22 -3.36
C LEU A 303 10.52 12.04 -3.78
N LEU A 304 10.60 12.54 -5.01
CA LEU A 304 11.67 13.45 -5.43
C LEU A 304 11.66 14.76 -4.64
N SER A 305 10.47 15.34 -4.43
CA SER A 305 10.31 16.55 -3.61
C SER A 305 10.81 16.35 -2.17
N CYS A 306 10.52 15.18 -1.59
CA CYS A 306 11.06 14.80 -0.29
C CYS A 306 12.57 14.55 -0.33
N GLY A 307 13.04 13.81 -1.34
CA GLY A 307 14.44 13.52 -1.58
C GLY A 307 15.28 14.77 -1.75
N ASP A 308 14.74 15.84 -2.32
CA ASP A 308 15.44 17.11 -2.50
C ASP A 308 15.77 17.76 -1.15
N ARG A 309 14.81 17.72 -0.22
CA ARG A 309 15.04 18.21 1.15
C ARG A 309 16.07 17.35 1.89
N LEU A 310 15.99 16.04 1.74
CA LEU A 310 16.93 15.10 2.39
C LEU A 310 18.35 15.28 1.84
N ALA A 311 18.52 15.25 0.52
CA ALA A 311 19.81 15.41 -0.14
C ALA A 311 20.46 16.77 0.18
N SER A 312 19.67 17.85 0.25
CA SER A 312 20.17 19.17 0.67
C SER A 312 20.70 19.18 2.12
N LYS A 313 20.03 18.48 3.05
CA LYS A 313 20.49 18.36 4.44
C LYS A 313 21.72 17.45 4.58
N LEU A 314 21.75 16.35 3.82
CA LEU A 314 22.82 15.35 3.86
C LEU A 314 24.10 15.82 3.15
N GLY A 315 23.97 16.75 2.20
CA GLY A 315 25.06 17.19 1.32
C GLY A 315 25.44 16.16 0.26
N GLY A 316 24.50 15.29 -0.13
CA GLY A 316 24.61 14.37 -1.27
C GLY A 316 23.72 14.80 -2.42
N ALA A 317 23.72 14.06 -3.53
CA ALA A 317 22.82 14.31 -4.65
C ALA A 317 21.51 13.53 -4.55
N LEU A 318 20.49 14.01 -5.25
CA LEU A 318 19.25 13.26 -5.48
C LEU A 318 19.32 12.56 -6.84
N ILE A 319 19.14 11.24 -6.84
CA ILE A 319 19.21 10.41 -8.03
C ILE A 319 17.85 9.77 -8.29
N ALA A 320 17.25 10.06 -9.43
CA ALA A 320 16.09 9.33 -9.92
C ALA A 320 16.55 8.04 -10.61
N VAL A 321 16.00 6.89 -10.24
CA VAL A 321 16.36 5.58 -10.79
C VAL A 321 15.09 4.82 -11.19
N GLY A 322 15.08 4.15 -12.34
CA GLY A 322 13.88 3.44 -12.79
C GLY A 322 14.11 2.57 -14.02
N PHE A 323 13.08 1.82 -14.39
CA PHE A 323 13.08 0.80 -15.45
C PHE A 323 11.76 0.82 -16.24
N PRO A 324 11.74 0.28 -17.48
CA PRO A 324 12.89 0.19 -18.39
C PRO A 324 13.30 1.61 -18.83
N GLY A 325 14.07 1.81 -19.91
CA GLY A 325 14.58 3.13 -20.34
C GLY A 325 13.57 4.30 -20.49
N SER A 326 12.26 4.06 -20.30
CA SER A 326 11.17 5.04 -20.37
C SER A 326 11.38 6.25 -19.46
N ILE A 327 12.00 6.09 -18.28
CA ILE A 327 12.19 7.25 -17.38
C ILE A 327 13.20 8.27 -17.94
N ALA A 328 14.09 7.87 -18.86
CA ALA A 328 15.06 8.79 -19.47
C ALA A 328 14.37 9.91 -20.27
N ARG A 329 13.22 9.62 -20.90
CA ARG A 329 12.44 10.63 -21.64
C ARG A 329 11.87 11.72 -20.74
N HIS A 330 11.74 11.43 -19.44
CA HIS A 330 11.20 12.30 -18.42
C HIS A 330 12.28 13.07 -17.65
N ALA A 331 13.53 13.06 -18.12
CA ALA A 331 14.65 13.63 -17.38
C ALA A 331 14.45 15.10 -16.99
N ALA A 332 13.86 15.93 -17.86
CA ALA A 332 13.56 17.33 -17.56
C ALA A 332 12.52 17.47 -16.44
N LEU A 333 11.46 16.64 -16.46
CA LEU A 333 10.45 16.60 -15.41
C LEU A 333 11.07 16.19 -14.07
N LEU A 334 11.83 15.10 -14.06
CA LEU A 334 12.50 14.59 -12.86
C LEU A 334 13.50 15.61 -12.30
N ALA A 335 14.26 16.29 -13.17
CA ALA A 335 15.17 17.37 -12.79
C ALA A 335 14.43 18.56 -12.17
N GLY A 336 13.27 18.91 -12.75
CA GLY A 336 12.40 19.96 -12.23
C GLY A 336 11.89 19.68 -10.81
N TYR A 337 11.74 18.41 -10.44
CA TYR A 337 11.42 17.97 -9.08
C TYR A 337 12.64 17.67 -8.20
N GLY A 338 13.83 18.09 -8.62
CA GLY A 338 15.04 18.11 -7.80
C GLY A 338 16.07 17.05 -8.15
N ALA A 339 15.80 16.13 -9.08
CA ALA A 339 16.80 15.15 -9.47
C ALA A 339 18.05 15.86 -10.01
N ASP A 340 19.22 15.46 -9.53
CA ASP A 340 20.52 15.92 -10.04
C ASP A 340 21.02 14.98 -11.14
N ARG A 341 20.67 13.70 -11.04
CA ARG A 341 20.90 12.68 -12.08
C ARG A 341 19.69 11.78 -12.27
N VAL A 342 19.59 11.22 -13.47
CA VAL A 342 18.62 10.20 -13.85
C VAL A 342 19.38 8.96 -14.32
N ILE A 343 19.16 7.82 -13.66
CA ILE A 343 19.71 6.53 -14.03
C ILE A 343 18.59 5.67 -14.59
N ALA A 344 18.57 5.49 -15.90
CA ALA A 344 17.64 4.59 -16.56
C ALA A 344 18.28 3.20 -16.70
N ILE A 345 17.60 2.18 -16.18
CA ILE A 345 18.05 0.78 -16.28
C ILE A 345 17.41 0.15 -17.51
N ASP A 346 18.24 -0.36 -18.40
CA ASP A 346 17.83 -0.89 -19.71
C ASP A 346 18.51 -2.24 -19.98
N SER A 347 17.81 -3.33 -19.66
CA SER A 347 18.26 -4.70 -19.93
C SER A 347 17.12 -5.50 -20.59
N PRO A 348 17.42 -6.47 -21.48
CA PRO A 348 16.39 -7.28 -22.14
C PRO A 348 15.45 -8.00 -21.16
N GLU A 349 15.96 -8.42 -20.00
CA GLU A 349 15.19 -9.10 -18.95
C GLU A 349 14.17 -8.17 -18.24
N LEU A 350 14.29 -6.85 -18.43
CA LEU A 350 13.35 -5.83 -17.94
C LEU A 350 12.37 -5.35 -19.01
N ALA A 351 12.36 -5.97 -20.21
CA ALA A 351 11.38 -5.65 -21.25
C ALA A 351 9.93 -5.91 -20.80
N SER A 352 9.74 -6.79 -19.82
CA SER A 352 8.49 -6.97 -19.10
C SER A 352 8.78 -6.98 -17.61
N TYR A 353 7.88 -6.39 -16.82
CA TYR A 353 8.06 -6.29 -15.37
C TYR A 353 8.14 -7.69 -14.73
N THR A 354 9.20 -7.93 -13.95
CA THR A 354 9.28 -9.03 -12.99
C THR A 354 9.96 -8.54 -11.70
N PRO A 355 9.50 -8.97 -10.52
CA PRO A 355 10.10 -8.52 -9.26
C PRO A 355 11.54 -9.02 -9.10
N GLU A 356 11.88 -10.19 -9.63
CA GLU A 356 13.24 -10.73 -9.65
C GLU A 356 14.23 -9.80 -10.36
N ALA A 357 13.91 -9.42 -11.61
CA ALA A 357 14.80 -8.62 -12.44
C ALA A 357 14.93 -7.19 -11.89
N ALA A 358 13.83 -6.62 -11.38
CA ALA A 358 13.84 -5.30 -10.75
C ALA A 358 14.74 -5.28 -9.50
N ALA A 359 14.59 -6.27 -8.61
CA ALA A 359 15.43 -6.39 -7.42
C ALA A 359 16.91 -6.64 -7.77
N GLU A 360 17.20 -7.49 -8.76
CA GLU A 360 18.56 -7.77 -9.21
C GLU A 360 19.26 -6.55 -9.79
N ALA A 361 18.55 -5.77 -10.61
CA ALA A 361 19.07 -4.57 -11.22
C ALA A 361 19.43 -3.49 -10.17
N PHE A 362 18.54 -3.24 -9.21
CA PHE A 362 18.83 -2.31 -8.12
C PHE A 362 19.96 -2.83 -7.23
N ALA A 363 20.00 -4.13 -6.94
CA ALA A 363 21.09 -4.72 -6.14
C ALA A 363 22.46 -4.51 -6.79
N ALA A 364 22.56 -4.72 -8.11
CA ALA A 364 23.79 -4.50 -8.87
C ALA A 364 24.26 -3.02 -8.80
N LEU A 365 23.33 -2.07 -8.90
CA LEU A 365 23.63 -0.64 -8.81
C LEU A 365 24.02 -0.20 -7.41
N ILE A 366 23.31 -0.69 -6.38
CA ILE A 366 23.57 -0.35 -4.97
C ILE A 366 24.96 -0.85 -4.54
N ALA A 367 25.37 -2.05 -4.99
CA ALA A 367 26.68 -2.61 -4.67
C ALA A 367 27.84 -1.70 -5.12
N ASP A 368 27.70 -1.08 -6.29
CA ASP A 368 28.68 -0.18 -6.88
C ASP A 368 28.63 1.23 -6.27
N ARG A 369 27.42 1.79 -6.11
CA ARG A 369 27.22 3.23 -5.86
C ARG A 369 26.88 3.60 -4.41
N ARG A 370 26.54 2.61 -3.58
CA ARG A 370 26.25 2.71 -2.13
C ARG A 370 25.52 4.00 -1.71
N PRO A 371 24.25 4.18 -2.13
CA PRO A 371 23.45 5.33 -1.69
C PRO A 371 23.23 5.34 -0.18
N TRP A 372 22.93 6.53 0.36
CA TRP A 372 22.51 6.71 1.75
C TRP A 372 21.11 6.13 2.00
N GLY A 373 20.19 6.33 1.07
CA GLY A 373 18.82 5.87 1.20
C GLY A 373 18.16 5.63 -0.15
N LEU A 374 17.13 4.78 -0.14
CA LEU A 374 16.31 4.48 -1.31
C LEU A 374 14.83 4.61 -0.92
N LEU A 375 14.16 5.57 -1.53
CA LEU A 375 12.72 5.78 -1.39
C LEU A 375 12.00 5.15 -2.58
N LEU A 376 10.93 4.41 -2.30
CA LEU A 376 10.12 3.73 -3.30
C LEU A 376 8.65 4.14 -3.16
N PRO A 377 7.87 4.15 -4.25
CA PRO A 377 6.42 4.14 -4.16
C PRO A 377 5.92 2.91 -3.39
N ALA A 378 4.93 3.07 -2.52
CA ALA A 378 4.19 1.94 -1.95
C ALA A 378 3.08 1.46 -2.91
N SER A 379 3.37 1.40 -4.21
CA SER A 379 2.52 0.85 -5.27
C SER A 379 2.48 -0.68 -5.19
N GLU A 380 1.65 -1.33 -6.00
CA GLU A 380 1.64 -2.80 -6.12
C GLU A 380 3.01 -3.32 -6.57
N ARG A 381 3.73 -2.59 -7.45
CA ARG A 381 5.09 -2.95 -7.89
C ARG A 381 6.14 -2.66 -6.81
N GLY A 382 6.16 -1.47 -6.23
CA GLY A 382 7.13 -1.12 -5.19
C GLY A 382 7.03 -1.99 -3.94
N ARG A 383 5.82 -2.46 -3.58
CA ARG A 383 5.57 -3.45 -2.52
C ARG A 383 5.94 -4.89 -2.90
N ASP A 384 6.19 -5.15 -4.18
CA ASP A 384 6.49 -6.47 -4.74
C ASP A 384 8.01 -6.67 -4.88
N TRP A 385 8.73 -5.78 -5.58
CA TRP A 385 10.18 -5.91 -5.76
C TRP A 385 11.01 -5.28 -4.63
N GLY A 386 10.50 -4.24 -3.95
CA GLY A 386 11.21 -3.54 -2.88
C GLY A 386 11.61 -4.43 -1.71
N PRO A 387 10.70 -5.24 -1.13
CA PRO A 387 11.06 -6.15 -0.05
C PRO A 387 11.90 -7.34 -0.54
N ARG A 388 11.77 -7.71 -1.81
CA ARG A 388 12.66 -8.70 -2.44
C ARG A 388 14.11 -8.21 -2.49
N LEU A 389 14.32 -6.94 -2.87
CA LEU A 389 15.63 -6.27 -2.80
C LEU A 389 16.15 -6.22 -1.36
N ALA A 390 15.30 -5.86 -0.40
CA ALA A 390 15.67 -5.79 1.01
C ALA A 390 16.17 -7.15 1.52
N ALA A 391 15.47 -8.25 1.19
CA ALA A 391 15.92 -9.59 1.51
C ALA A 391 17.24 -9.99 0.84
N ARG A 392 17.40 -9.66 -0.44
CA ARG A 392 18.63 -9.94 -1.21
C ARG A 392 19.87 -9.32 -0.59
N LEU A 393 19.74 -8.07 -0.13
CA LEU A 393 20.86 -7.28 0.40
C LEU A 393 20.95 -7.30 1.93
N GLY A 394 19.99 -7.93 2.63
CA GLY A 394 19.93 -7.93 4.09
C GLY A 394 19.62 -6.56 4.69
N LEU A 395 18.79 -5.75 4.02
CA LEU A 395 18.48 -4.37 4.39
C LEU A 395 17.16 -4.26 5.15
N GLY A 396 17.08 -3.25 6.01
CA GLY A 396 15.84 -2.83 6.66
C GLY A 396 14.96 -1.99 5.75
N LEU A 397 13.70 -2.39 5.63
CA LEU A 397 12.67 -1.72 4.83
C LEU A 397 11.45 -1.35 5.67
N THR A 398 11.20 -0.06 5.80
CA THR A 398 9.92 0.42 6.33
C THR A 398 8.87 0.43 5.23
N GLY A 399 7.87 -0.45 5.33
CA GLY A 399 6.79 -0.53 4.35
C GLY A 399 5.69 0.51 4.61
N ASP A 400 5.21 1.14 3.55
CA ASP A 400 4.00 1.98 3.54
C ASP A 400 4.03 3.16 4.54
N ALA A 401 5.16 3.87 4.55
CA ALA A 401 5.33 5.08 5.33
C ALA A 401 4.42 6.21 4.82
N ILE A 402 4.04 7.12 5.73
CA ILE A 402 3.25 8.32 5.46
C ILE A 402 4.06 9.61 5.62
N GLY A 403 5.33 9.50 6.03
CA GLY A 403 6.22 10.62 6.23
C GLY A 403 7.66 10.15 6.36
N ILE A 404 8.60 11.00 5.97
CA ILE A 404 10.04 10.75 6.04
C ILE A 404 10.71 11.98 6.65
N GLU A 405 11.45 11.77 7.72
CA GLU A 405 12.19 12.79 8.46
C GLU A 405 13.65 12.37 8.67
N LEU A 406 14.47 13.29 9.19
CA LEU A 406 15.82 13.01 9.65
C LEU A 406 15.88 13.24 11.16
N ASP A 407 16.52 12.33 11.88
CA ASP A 407 16.91 12.58 13.28
C ASP A 407 18.18 13.43 13.38
N ASP A 408 18.59 13.74 14.61
CA ASP A 408 19.78 14.55 14.91
C ASP A 408 21.09 13.89 14.41
N GLN A 409 21.08 12.58 14.16
CA GLN A 409 22.21 11.83 13.60
C GLN A 409 22.12 11.67 12.07
N ASN A 410 21.19 12.36 11.41
CA ASN A 410 20.92 12.25 9.98
C ASN A 410 20.55 10.83 9.53
N ARG A 411 19.84 10.07 10.37
CA ARG A 411 19.22 8.80 9.98
C ARG A 411 17.78 9.05 9.52
N MET A 412 17.30 8.20 8.62
CA MET A 412 15.93 8.25 8.12
C MET A 412 14.98 7.81 9.24
N VAL A 413 14.03 8.67 9.58
CA VAL A 413 12.88 8.34 10.43
C VAL A 413 11.67 8.18 9.52
N ALA A 414 11.24 6.94 9.31
CA ALA A 414 10.08 6.64 8.49
C ALA A 414 8.82 6.53 9.37
N LEU A 415 7.86 7.43 9.18
CA LEU A 415 6.62 7.47 9.96
C LEU A 415 5.64 6.44 9.39
N LYS A 416 5.32 5.40 10.16
CA LYS A 416 4.44 4.31 9.73
C LYS A 416 3.13 4.31 10.53
N PRO A 417 1.96 4.35 9.89
CA PRO A 417 0.69 4.21 10.59
C PRO A 417 0.48 2.76 11.04
N ALA A 418 -0.15 2.60 12.20
CA ALA A 418 -0.57 1.32 12.75
C ALA A 418 -1.93 1.45 13.45
N PHE A 419 -2.57 0.31 13.72
CA PHE A 419 -3.84 0.18 14.45
C PHE A 419 -4.94 1.09 13.91
N GLY A 420 -5.26 0.91 12.62
CA GLY A 420 -6.31 1.70 11.96
C GLY A 420 -5.90 3.14 11.62
N GLY A 421 -4.61 3.49 11.74
CA GLY A 421 -4.08 4.81 11.43
C GLY A 421 -4.16 5.82 12.59
N ASN A 422 -4.54 5.35 13.78
CA ASN A 422 -4.57 6.17 15.00
C ASN A 422 -3.19 6.29 15.64
N VAL A 423 -2.32 5.32 15.39
CA VAL A 423 -0.95 5.26 15.89
C VAL A 423 0.02 5.54 14.76
N ILE A 424 1.02 6.38 15.00
CA ILE A 424 2.17 6.59 14.12
C ILE A 424 3.41 6.10 14.86
N ALA A 425 4.09 5.12 14.27
CA ALA A 425 5.34 4.57 14.74
C ALA A 425 6.49 5.12 13.89
N PRO A 426 7.46 5.87 14.45
CA PRO A 426 8.68 6.24 13.76
C PRO A 426 9.60 5.01 13.72
N ILE A 427 9.96 4.58 12.53
CA ILE A 427 10.81 3.42 12.29
C ILE A 427 12.19 3.89 11.84
N LEU A 428 13.22 3.32 12.46
CA LEU A 428 14.62 3.51 12.10
C LEU A 428 15.15 2.24 11.43
N SER A 429 16.14 2.40 10.54
CA SER A 429 16.90 1.29 9.94
C SER A 429 18.37 1.37 10.37
N SER A 430 18.98 0.22 10.65
CA SER A 430 20.40 0.09 10.99
C SER A 430 21.31 -0.19 9.79
N THR A 431 20.72 -0.37 8.60
CA THR A 431 21.43 -0.75 7.37
C THR A 431 21.42 0.36 6.33
N TYR A 432 22.39 0.34 5.42
CA TYR A 432 22.48 1.26 4.29
C TYR A 432 22.42 0.53 2.94
N PRO A 433 21.69 1.05 1.93
CA PRO A 433 20.83 2.23 2.02
C PRO A 433 19.64 2.02 2.97
N GLN A 434 19.21 3.10 3.64
CA GLN A 434 17.98 3.10 4.42
C GLN A 434 16.78 3.09 3.46
N MET A 435 15.90 2.09 3.57
CA MET A 435 14.80 1.90 2.61
C MET A 435 13.43 2.19 3.22
N ALA A 436 12.59 2.88 2.46
CA ALA A 436 11.17 3.04 2.77
C ALA A 436 10.31 3.01 1.51
N THR A 437 9.20 2.27 1.52
CA THR A 437 8.12 2.50 0.56
C THR A 437 7.15 3.53 1.14
N VAL A 438 6.69 4.48 0.33
CA VAL A 438 5.86 5.60 0.79
C VAL A 438 4.51 5.61 0.08
N ARG A 439 3.45 5.79 0.86
CA ARG A 439 2.07 5.83 0.38
C ARG A 439 1.83 7.06 -0.50
N SER A 440 1.22 6.86 -1.66
CA SER A 440 0.83 7.94 -2.57
C SER A 440 -0.09 8.96 -1.89
N GLY A 441 0.16 10.25 -2.13
CA GLY A 441 -0.63 11.36 -1.61
C GLY A 441 -0.24 11.81 -0.19
N MET A 442 0.76 11.17 0.44
CA MET A 442 1.14 11.47 1.82
C MET A 442 2.26 12.50 1.96
N LEU A 443 3.15 12.62 0.98
CA LEU A 443 4.21 13.62 1.03
C LEU A 443 3.78 14.92 0.35
N GLU A 444 4.44 16.00 0.72
CA GLU A 444 4.24 17.30 0.08
C GLU A 444 4.98 17.36 -1.26
N LEU A 445 4.23 17.68 -2.33
CA LEU A 445 4.76 17.93 -3.65
C LEU A 445 5.33 19.36 -3.72
N ALA A 446 6.57 19.51 -4.19
CA ALA A 446 7.23 20.81 -4.32
C ALA A 446 6.74 21.59 -5.56
N GLN A 447 7.10 22.88 -5.62
CA GLN A 447 6.99 23.65 -6.86
C GLN A 447 8.17 23.29 -7.77
N PRO A 448 7.91 22.76 -8.99
CA PRO A 448 8.99 22.33 -9.87
C PRO A 448 9.78 23.53 -10.42
N SER A 449 11.09 23.35 -10.58
CA SER A 449 11.98 24.33 -11.20
C SER A 449 12.27 23.96 -12.65
N ILE A 450 11.59 24.60 -13.59
CA ILE A 450 11.73 24.33 -15.03
C ILE A 450 13.13 24.61 -15.60
N ALA A 451 13.97 25.36 -14.87
CA ALA A 451 15.33 25.68 -15.27
C ALA A 451 16.34 24.56 -14.97
N ARG A 452 15.97 23.57 -14.15
CA ARG A 452 16.87 22.47 -13.78
C ARG A 452 17.04 21.47 -14.91
N THR A 453 18.26 20.95 -15.01
CA THR A 453 18.62 19.84 -15.90
C THR A 453 19.29 18.73 -15.09
N ALA A 454 19.09 17.48 -15.47
CA ALA A 454 19.74 16.33 -14.85
C ALA A 454 20.60 15.58 -15.88
N GLU A 455 21.78 15.14 -15.45
CA GLU A 455 22.60 14.22 -16.23
C GLU A 455 21.88 12.87 -16.32
N THR A 456 21.68 12.35 -17.53
CA THR A 456 21.01 11.06 -17.75
C THR A 456 22.01 10.00 -18.13
N THR A 457 22.01 8.87 -17.42
CA THR A 457 22.84 7.71 -17.71
C THR A 457 21.96 6.50 -17.95
N ILE A 458 22.24 5.74 -19.02
CA ILE A 458 21.63 4.44 -19.27
C ILE A 458 22.59 3.36 -18.79
N VAL A 459 22.12 2.47 -17.92
CA VAL A 459 22.91 1.35 -17.40
C VAL A 459 22.26 0.03 -17.80
N ARG A 460 23.08 -0.94 -18.21
CA ARG A 460 22.64 -2.24 -18.72
C ARG A 460 23.26 -3.38 -17.89
N PRO A 461 22.77 -3.62 -16.66
CA PRO A 461 23.29 -4.73 -15.85
C PRO A 461 22.99 -6.08 -16.52
N LYS A 462 23.87 -7.05 -16.32
CA LYS A 462 23.58 -8.45 -16.69
C LYS A 462 22.66 -9.04 -15.63
N LEU A 463 21.48 -9.49 -16.06
CA LEU A 463 20.45 -10.01 -15.17
C LEU A 463 20.20 -11.50 -15.44
N SER A 464 19.77 -12.20 -14.41
CA SER A 464 19.30 -13.58 -14.50
C SER A 464 17.98 -13.65 -15.26
N ALA A 465 17.70 -14.82 -15.86
CA ALA A 465 16.43 -15.05 -16.54
C ALA A 465 15.24 -14.93 -15.55
N PRO A 466 14.13 -14.30 -15.98
CA PRO A 466 12.96 -14.12 -15.13
C PRO A 466 12.29 -15.47 -14.80
N LYS A 467 11.75 -15.59 -13.58
CA LYS A 467 11.04 -16.79 -13.10
C LYS A 467 9.52 -16.71 -13.29
N SER A 468 9.03 -15.51 -13.60
CA SER A 468 7.63 -15.21 -13.88
C SER A 468 7.55 -14.48 -15.22
N ARG A 469 6.37 -14.50 -15.84
CA ARG A 469 6.10 -13.80 -17.10
C ARG A 469 4.82 -12.99 -16.97
N LEU A 470 4.94 -11.69 -17.18
CA LEU A 470 3.79 -10.81 -17.41
C LEU A 470 3.21 -11.14 -18.79
N ILE A 471 1.96 -11.58 -18.82
CA ILE A 471 1.23 -11.90 -20.05
C ILE A 471 0.54 -10.64 -20.58
N LYS A 472 -0.17 -9.93 -19.71
CA LYS A 472 -0.99 -8.79 -20.11
C LYS A 472 -1.30 -7.85 -18.95
N GLU A 473 -1.41 -6.56 -19.24
CA GLU A 473 -1.89 -5.53 -18.33
C GLU A 473 -3.31 -5.13 -18.72
N HIS A 474 -4.16 -4.91 -17.72
CA HIS A 474 -5.56 -4.52 -17.90
C HIS A 474 -5.88 -3.30 -17.03
N SER A 475 -6.71 -2.41 -17.57
CA SER A 475 -7.35 -1.34 -16.81
C SER A 475 -8.86 -1.37 -16.97
N ASN A 476 -9.57 -1.03 -15.90
CA ASN A 476 -11.01 -0.81 -15.87
C ASN A 476 -11.37 0.57 -15.33
N LEU A 477 -10.41 1.49 -15.32
CA LEU A 477 -10.64 2.90 -15.02
C LEU A 477 -11.40 3.56 -16.18
N ASP A 478 -12.29 4.50 -15.86
CA ASP A 478 -13.01 5.27 -16.88
C ASP A 478 -12.09 6.35 -17.44
N PRO A 479 -11.63 6.26 -18.71
CA PRO A 479 -10.68 7.20 -19.30
C PRO A 479 -11.29 8.59 -19.54
N SER A 480 -12.62 8.74 -19.42
CA SER A 480 -13.29 10.04 -19.53
C SER A 480 -13.20 10.88 -18.26
N LEU A 481 -12.76 10.28 -17.14
CA LEU A 481 -12.59 10.95 -15.85
C LEU A 481 -11.15 11.39 -15.68
N MET A 482 -10.95 12.45 -14.88
CA MET A 482 -9.60 12.82 -14.45
C MET A 482 -9.01 11.70 -13.58
N PRO A 483 -7.74 11.31 -13.79
CA PRO A 483 -7.05 10.38 -12.91
C PRO A 483 -7.11 10.84 -11.45
N LEU A 484 -7.37 9.91 -10.53
CA LEU A 484 -7.43 10.22 -9.10
C LEU A 484 -6.08 10.75 -8.58
N GLU A 485 -4.99 10.17 -9.08
CA GLU A 485 -3.65 10.62 -8.79
C GLU A 485 -3.40 11.97 -9.49
N GLY A 486 -3.17 13.04 -8.74
CA GLY A 486 -3.09 14.38 -9.34
C GLY A 486 -4.30 15.27 -9.05
N ALA A 487 -5.48 14.68 -8.88
CA ALA A 487 -6.73 15.43 -8.83
C ALA A 487 -6.81 16.41 -7.64
N GLU A 488 -7.03 17.68 -7.94
CA GLU A 488 -7.25 18.72 -6.93
C GLU A 488 -8.72 18.86 -6.53
N VAL A 489 -9.64 18.44 -7.40
CA VAL A 489 -11.07 18.37 -7.13
C VAL A 489 -11.49 16.92 -7.28
N ILE A 490 -12.18 16.37 -6.27
CA ILE A 490 -12.54 14.96 -6.23
C ILE A 490 -14.01 14.79 -5.85
N VAL A 491 -14.71 13.90 -6.58
CA VAL A 491 -16.04 13.40 -6.22
C VAL A 491 -15.90 12.03 -5.55
N GLY A 492 -16.18 11.98 -4.26
CA GLY A 492 -16.14 10.78 -3.45
C GLY A 492 -17.52 10.15 -3.28
N VAL A 493 -17.61 8.84 -3.54
CA VAL A 493 -18.86 8.10 -3.52
C VAL A 493 -18.90 7.09 -2.36
N GLY A 494 -19.90 7.21 -1.51
CA GLY A 494 -20.16 6.29 -0.40
C GLY A 494 -21.31 5.31 -0.69
N VAL A 495 -21.50 4.36 0.21
CA VAL A 495 -22.56 3.34 0.08
C VAL A 495 -23.98 3.92 0.06
N GLY A 496 -24.17 5.20 0.41
CA GLY A 496 -25.44 5.89 0.19
C GLY A 496 -25.83 5.96 -1.30
N VAL A 497 -24.84 5.92 -2.20
CA VAL A 497 -25.01 5.75 -3.65
C VAL A 497 -24.74 4.28 -3.97
N ASN A 498 -25.81 3.48 -4.03
CA ASN A 498 -25.73 2.03 -4.14
C ASN A 498 -26.33 1.46 -5.44
N THR A 499 -26.62 2.33 -6.41
CA THR A 499 -27.16 1.95 -7.73
C THR A 499 -26.24 2.41 -8.85
N PRO A 500 -26.14 1.66 -9.97
CA PRO A 500 -25.38 2.09 -11.15
C PRO A 500 -25.81 3.46 -11.68
N GLU A 501 -27.11 3.77 -11.66
CA GLU A 501 -27.66 5.05 -12.11
C GLU A 501 -27.12 6.20 -11.24
N GLY A 502 -27.06 5.99 -9.92
CA GLY A 502 -26.49 6.98 -9.00
C GLY A 502 -24.98 7.18 -9.19
N ILE A 503 -24.25 6.13 -9.57
CA ILE A 503 -22.83 6.26 -9.94
C ILE A 503 -22.68 7.12 -11.20
N GLU A 504 -23.52 6.93 -12.21
CA GLU A 504 -23.47 7.75 -13.43
C GLU A 504 -23.79 9.23 -13.16
N LEU A 505 -24.72 9.55 -12.25
CA LEU A 505 -24.93 10.94 -11.82
C LEU A 505 -23.67 11.56 -11.22
N CYS A 506 -22.96 10.80 -10.37
CA CYS A 506 -21.70 11.26 -9.77
C CYS A 506 -20.58 11.41 -10.83
N LYS A 507 -20.52 10.51 -11.82
CA LYS A 507 -19.60 10.62 -12.96
C LYS A 507 -19.90 11.84 -13.83
N GLU A 508 -21.17 12.12 -14.09
CA GLU A 508 -21.58 13.30 -14.85
C GLU A 508 -21.15 14.58 -14.16
N LEU A 509 -21.35 14.68 -12.84
CA LEU A 509 -20.79 15.77 -12.04
C LEU A 509 -19.27 15.84 -12.21
N ALA A 510 -18.57 14.73 -11.97
CA ALA A 510 -17.11 14.68 -12.05
C ALA A 510 -16.57 15.12 -13.42
N ARG A 511 -17.15 14.66 -14.54
CA ARG A 511 -16.80 15.10 -15.90
C ARG A 511 -17.04 16.60 -16.07
N THR A 512 -18.18 17.09 -15.59
CA THR A 512 -18.57 18.51 -15.69
C THR A 512 -17.53 19.41 -15.02
N ILE A 513 -17.10 19.08 -13.80
CA ILE A 513 -16.12 19.89 -13.05
C ILE A 513 -14.66 19.43 -13.24
N LYS A 514 -14.39 18.52 -14.19
CA LYS A 514 -13.08 17.91 -14.43
C LYS A 514 -12.42 17.37 -13.16
N ALA A 515 -13.22 16.71 -12.31
CA ALA A 515 -12.78 16.14 -11.06
C ALA A 515 -12.37 14.66 -11.21
N GLY A 516 -11.45 14.23 -10.35
CA GLY A 516 -11.20 12.81 -10.13
C GLY A 516 -12.35 12.17 -9.36
N MET A 517 -12.45 10.85 -9.40
CA MET A 517 -13.43 10.11 -8.61
C MET A 517 -12.77 9.14 -7.62
N CYS A 518 -13.36 9.00 -6.45
CA CYS A 518 -12.99 7.96 -5.50
C CYS A 518 -14.22 7.32 -4.85
N ALA A 519 -14.00 6.23 -4.14
CA ALA A 519 -15.07 5.46 -3.52
C ALA A 519 -14.69 4.94 -2.14
N THR A 520 -15.70 4.75 -1.28
CA THR A 520 -15.54 3.95 -0.05
C THR A 520 -15.35 2.47 -0.42
N ARG A 521 -14.66 1.71 0.44
CA ARG A 521 -14.46 0.25 0.25
C ARG A 521 -15.75 -0.51 -0.08
N ARG A 522 -16.86 -0.17 0.60
CA ARG A 522 -18.13 -0.87 0.37
C ARG A 522 -18.68 -0.68 -1.04
N VAL A 523 -18.45 0.48 -1.66
CA VAL A 523 -18.85 0.74 -3.06
C VAL A 523 -18.02 -0.11 -4.02
N THR A 524 -16.70 -0.22 -3.78
CA THR A 524 -15.83 -1.04 -4.62
C THR A 524 -16.05 -2.54 -4.41
N ASP A 525 -16.41 -2.97 -3.19
CA ASP A 525 -16.76 -4.36 -2.89
C ASP A 525 -18.05 -4.80 -3.58
N LEU A 526 -19.02 -3.88 -3.75
CA LEU A 526 -20.23 -4.10 -4.54
C LEU A 526 -19.97 -4.10 -6.06
N GLY A 527 -18.75 -3.78 -6.50
CA GLY A 527 -18.39 -3.72 -7.91
C GLY A 527 -18.94 -2.49 -8.66
N LEU A 528 -19.45 -1.49 -7.93
CA LEU A 528 -20.01 -0.27 -8.52
C LEU A 528 -18.93 0.68 -9.08
N LEU A 529 -17.75 0.67 -8.47
CA LEU A 529 -16.55 1.38 -8.96
C LEU A 529 -15.31 0.49 -8.82
N PRO A 530 -14.27 0.69 -9.66
CA PRO A 530 -13.01 -0.04 -9.56
C PRO A 530 -12.32 0.10 -8.19
N ARG A 531 -11.62 -0.95 -7.74
CA ARG A 531 -10.87 -0.98 -6.46
C ARG A 531 -9.77 0.09 -6.41
N GLN A 532 -9.20 0.42 -7.56
CA GLN A 532 -8.15 1.43 -7.75
C GLN A 532 -8.59 2.84 -7.35
N LEU A 533 -9.92 3.07 -7.26
CA LEU A 533 -10.52 4.31 -6.80
C LEU A 533 -10.86 4.29 -5.30
N GLN A 534 -10.59 3.20 -4.59
CA GLN A 534 -10.84 3.10 -3.15
C GLN A 534 -9.94 4.06 -2.38
N VAL A 535 -10.53 4.87 -1.52
CA VAL A 535 -9.81 5.77 -0.60
C VAL A 535 -10.07 5.35 0.85
N GLY A 536 -9.03 5.44 1.68
CA GLY A 536 -9.10 5.10 3.10
C GLY A 536 -7.90 4.29 3.58
N LEU A 537 -8.05 3.65 4.74
CA LEU A 537 -7.02 2.87 5.42
C LEU A 537 -6.37 1.88 4.45
N THR A 538 -7.21 1.03 3.84
CA THR A 538 -6.80 -0.04 2.92
C THR A 538 -6.82 0.38 1.45
N GLY A 539 -6.90 1.68 1.17
CA GLY A 539 -6.94 2.25 -0.18
C GLY A 539 -5.88 3.33 -0.38
N LYS A 540 -6.13 4.22 -1.34
CA LYS A 540 -5.29 5.40 -1.57
C LYS A 540 -5.61 6.50 -0.56
N ALA A 541 -4.69 7.43 -0.40
CA ALA A 541 -4.97 8.72 0.20
C ALA A 541 -4.96 9.81 -0.87
N ILE A 542 -5.66 10.90 -0.58
CA ILE A 542 -5.83 12.01 -1.52
C ILE A 542 -5.42 13.33 -0.86
N ASP A 543 -4.84 14.21 -1.67
CA ASP A 543 -4.54 15.60 -1.32
C ASP A 543 -5.25 16.51 -2.33
N ALA A 544 -6.44 16.97 -1.95
CA ALA A 544 -7.34 17.73 -2.81
C ALA A 544 -7.77 19.05 -2.15
N ARG A 545 -7.93 20.10 -2.96
CA ARG A 545 -8.45 21.39 -2.49
C ARG A 545 -9.96 21.31 -2.23
N LEU A 546 -10.68 20.52 -3.03
CA LEU A 546 -12.13 20.36 -2.91
C LEU A 546 -12.53 18.90 -3.04
N TYR A 547 -13.38 18.44 -2.10
CA TYR A 547 -13.90 17.08 -2.07
C TYR A 547 -15.42 17.07 -1.89
N PHE A 548 -16.14 16.42 -2.79
CA PHE A 548 -17.58 16.17 -2.66
C PHE A 548 -17.81 14.78 -2.08
N ALA A 549 -18.20 14.71 -0.81
CA ALA A 549 -18.54 13.48 -0.11
C ALA A 549 -20.03 13.13 -0.30
N ILE A 550 -20.35 12.32 -1.32
CA ILE A 550 -21.73 11.99 -1.68
C ILE A 550 -22.10 10.62 -1.10
N GLY A 551 -23.07 10.59 -0.18
CA GLY A 551 -23.55 9.36 0.43
C GLY A 551 -22.52 8.65 1.33
N ILE A 552 -21.52 9.39 1.83
CA ILE A 552 -20.46 8.88 2.71
C ILE A 552 -20.84 9.10 4.18
N ARG A 553 -20.68 8.07 5.02
CA ARG A 553 -21.00 8.14 6.45
C ARG A 553 -19.95 8.85 7.31
N GLY A 554 -18.68 8.83 6.90
CA GLY A 554 -17.57 9.40 7.67
C GLY A 554 -16.85 8.41 8.61
N GLN A 555 -16.86 7.11 8.29
CA GLN A 555 -16.15 6.09 9.09
C GLN A 555 -14.63 6.35 9.10
N PRO A 556 -13.92 6.13 10.24
CA PRO A 556 -12.46 6.30 10.36
C PRO A 556 -11.66 5.62 9.25
N ASN A 557 -12.09 4.42 8.85
CA ASN A 557 -11.47 3.64 7.78
C ASN A 557 -11.47 4.35 6.43
N HIS A 558 -12.42 5.25 6.15
CA HIS A 558 -12.41 6.10 4.94
C HIS A 558 -11.69 7.41 5.20
N THR A 559 -11.99 8.04 6.34
CA THR A 559 -11.60 9.43 6.61
C THR A 559 -10.08 9.60 6.78
N VAL A 560 -9.36 8.55 7.18
CA VAL A 560 -7.89 8.55 7.20
C VAL A 560 -7.27 8.85 5.82
N GLY A 561 -7.93 8.46 4.73
CA GLY A 561 -7.47 8.69 3.36
C GLY A 561 -7.76 10.10 2.84
N ILE A 562 -8.57 10.90 3.53
CA ILE A 562 -8.98 12.26 3.09
C ILE A 562 -8.53 13.35 4.06
N LYS A 563 -7.62 13.06 4.99
CA LYS A 563 -7.15 14.03 6.01
C LYS A 563 -6.52 15.30 5.43
N ARG A 564 -6.00 15.25 4.19
CA ARG A 564 -5.37 16.37 3.50
C ARG A 564 -6.33 17.17 2.62
N VAL A 565 -7.63 16.84 2.63
CA VAL A 565 -8.67 17.62 1.98
C VAL A 565 -8.85 18.96 2.69
N ARG A 566 -8.87 20.05 1.94
CA ARG A 566 -9.00 21.41 2.49
C ARG A 566 -10.45 21.82 2.68
N THR A 567 -11.23 21.76 1.61
CA THR A 567 -12.66 22.07 1.63
C THR A 567 -13.45 20.82 1.29
N MET A 568 -14.39 20.46 2.15
CA MET A 568 -15.24 19.29 1.95
C MET A 568 -16.70 19.70 1.92
N VAL A 569 -17.41 19.23 0.90
CA VAL A 569 -18.86 19.33 0.77
C VAL A 569 -19.46 17.95 1.02
N ALA A 570 -20.32 17.81 2.01
CA ALA A 570 -21.03 16.57 2.27
C ALA A 570 -22.49 16.64 1.79
N ILE A 571 -22.91 15.63 1.03
CA ILE A 571 -24.32 15.42 0.63
C ILE A 571 -24.76 14.08 1.21
N ASN A 572 -25.67 14.12 2.18
CA ASN A 572 -26.18 12.92 2.84
C ASN A 572 -27.65 13.08 3.21
N LYS A 573 -28.43 12.00 3.13
CA LYS A 573 -29.83 12.00 3.56
C LYS A 573 -30.00 11.98 5.07
N ASP A 574 -29.00 11.49 5.79
CA ASP A 574 -28.99 11.37 7.24
C ASP A 574 -28.35 12.62 7.87
N PRO A 575 -29.14 13.49 8.53
CA PRO A 575 -28.62 14.71 9.15
C PRO A 575 -27.62 14.44 10.29
N GLU A 576 -27.65 13.25 10.90
CA GLU A 576 -26.78 12.84 12.00
C GLU A 576 -25.51 12.12 11.51
N SER A 577 -25.25 12.13 10.20
CA SER A 577 -24.08 11.47 9.64
C SER A 577 -22.77 12.13 10.10
N VAL A 578 -21.86 11.33 10.67
CA VAL A 578 -20.54 11.77 11.20
C VAL A 578 -19.69 12.54 10.17
N ILE A 579 -19.90 12.32 8.87
CA ILE A 579 -19.23 13.09 7.82
C ILE A 579 -19.39 14.61 7.97
N PHE A 580 -20.52 15.08 8.52
CA PHE A 580 -20.75 16.51 8.74
C PHE A 580 -19.82 17.09 9.82
N GLU A 581 -19.28 16.29 10.74
CA GLU A 581 -18.26 16.76 11.71
C GLU A 581 -16.92 17.10 11.06
N LEU A 582 -16.71 16.64 9.82
CA LEU A 582 -15.47 16.84 9.07
C LEU A 582 -15.68 17.84 7.93
N ALA A 583 -16.91 18.03 7.47
CA ALA A 583 -17.23 18.82 6.28
C ALA A 583 -17.16 20.33 6.55
N SER A 584 -16.82 21.09 5.52
CA SER A 584 -16.91 22.55 5.52
C SER A 584 -18.34 23.01 5.23
N PHE A 585 -19.00 22.33 4.27
CA PHE A 585 -20.37 22.60 3.85
C PHE A 585 -21.18 21.31 3.84
N GLY A 586 -22.44 21.37 4.24
CA GLY A 586 -23.32 20.20 4.30
C GLY A 586 -24.69 20.47 3.68
N LEU A 587 -25.19 19.51 2.89
CA LEU A 587 -26.56 19.49 2.39
C LEU A 587 -27.22 18.19 2.85
N VAL A 588 -28.37 18.32 3.53
CA VAL A 588 -29.19 17.16 3.92
C VAL A 588 -30.27 16.93 2.87
N GLY A 589 -30.24 15.80 2.19
CA GLY A 589 -31.24 15.48 1.18
C GLY A 589 -30.90 14.28 0.30
N ASP A 590 -31.78 14.00 -0.67
CA ASP A 590 -31.59 12.93 -1.64
C ASP A 590 -30.55 13.35 -2.69
N PHE A 591 -29.50 12.54 -2.84
CA PHE A 591 -28.47 12.77 -3.84
C PHE A 591 -29.02 12.68 -5.27
N ASN A 592 -30.08 11.90 -5.51
CA ASN A 592 -30.69 11.79 -6.84
C ASN A 592 -31.30 13.11 -7.32
N VAL A 593 -31.56 14.05 -6.40
CA VAL A 593 -32.07 15.39 -6.71
C VAL A 593 -30.95 16.42 -6.62
N LEU A 594 -30.12 16.35 -5.57
CA LEU A 594 -29.09 17.35 -5.31
C LEU A 594 -27.90 17.25 -6.27
N VAL A 595 -27.46 16.05 -6.66
CA VAL A 595 -26.31 15.88 -7.56
C VAL A 595 -26.61 16.43 -8.97
N PRO A 596 -27.76 16.11 -9.60
CA PRO A 596 -28.12 16.74 -10.88
C PRO A 596 -28.23 18.27 -10.79
N ALA A 597 -28.90 18.79 -9.75
CA ALA A 597 -29.04 20.23 -9.55
C ALA A 597 -27.68 20.93 -9.37
N LEU A 598 -26.73 20.26 -8.70
CA LEU A 598 -25.36 20.76 -8.55
C LEU A 598 -24.60 20.75 -9.88
N THR A 599 -24.75 19.68 -10.67
CA THR A 599 -24.17 19.59 -12.03
C THR A 599 -24.67 20.74 -12.90
N ASP A 600 -25.97 21.01 -12.92
CA ASP A 600 -26.56 22.11 -13.70
C ASP A 600 -26.11 23.48 -13.21
N ALA A 601 -25.97 23.65 -11.89
CA ALA A 601 -25.44 24.89 -11.32
C ALA A 601 -23.97 25.12 -11.74
N PHE A 602 -23.14 24.08 -11.82
CA PHE A 602 -21.78 24.17 -12.35
C PHE A 602 -21.74 24.45 -13.86
N ARG A 603 -22.63 23.84 -14.64
CA ARG A 603 -22.80 24.12 -16.07
C ARG A 603 -23.09 25.60 -16.32
N LEU A 604 -24.08 26.14 -15.63
CA LEU A 604 -24.43 27.56 -15.65
C LEU A 604 -23.25 28.46 -15.29
N ARG A 605 -22.49 28.10 -14.25
CA ARG A 605 -21.29 28.86 -13.85
C ARG A 605 -20.20 28.86 -14.93
N MET A 606 -20.00 27.73 -15.60
CA MET A 606 -18.98 27.57 -16.65
C MET A 606 -19.44 28.09 -18.02
N GLY A 607 -20.71 28.44 -18.18
CA GLY A 607 -21.27 28.92 -19.44
C GLY A 607 -21.47 27.82 -20.49
N VAL A 608 -21.72 26.58 -20.06
CA VAL A 608 -21.96 25.39 -20.91
C VAL A 608 -23.33 24.78 -20.68
#